data_AF-D3B1R2-F1
#
_entry.id   AF-D3B1R2-F1
#
_cell.length_a   1.000
_cell.length_b   1.000
_cell.length_c   1.000
_cell.angle_alpha   90.00
_cell.angle_beta   90.00
_cell.angle_gamma   90.00
#
_symmetry.space_group_name_H-M   'P 1'
#
loop_
_entity.id
_entity.type
_entity.pdbx_description
1 polymer ?
#
loop_
_entity_poly.entity_id
_entity_poly.type
_entity_poly.pdbx_seq_one_letter_code
_entity_poly.pdbx_strand_id
1 'polypeptide(L)'
;MTQSSDEYDSDKIKLEDVSAASADDSDRKHVEMEDGVSNRESNSKVYLRTGSEYIDYEDYTSGQRFLENMFGYTISAKKAAIPAGYTVEYTRGGQPFLSAQMAESVDALDIAAATEHRKHSLPMSCTMQQIEETFGIGIYLYFDFIWFCIIINVILLATVLVSFIPHLYFESNQHQFQDFSIRDYFFIAINLRSYVDERTRPFYFWSTGAAVILTFLMGPIYALKVHRYFKNRNLTDFEDGFEDDDDIKSNLNVTRTSRIVRFTFSYAIFVILLASSAVCNVYVLRTVNDHQFLSGLLTTSLVSSIVIRFFNIIYDFICLYLTYFEKHRTWTGFRNHNTLKIFVFKVINVLVLYLLRDKIFSSYTNEKIDNGCPLVDVGSQFLFILLLDLTLQNIWEIVYSVGMARLGKCIERRGKKSTDSYKPEFDLAEEYLEILYRQFIVYLGLSIYPMVTVFGVVCNIVEIYVDKFRMLKICRRPHRIQGSMKRFLTLYLFVIAVVAVATYPYGSGWVLVQIGANKGSLNSNCPDLFSRTPDSNQTISLFN
;
A
#
# COMPACT_ATOMS: atom_id res chain seq x y z
N MET A 1 63.93 -2.22 -2.20
CA MET A 1 65.05 -1.67 -2.97
C MET A 1 65.52 -2.74 -3.94
N THR A 2 65.78 -2.37 -5.20
CA THR A 2 66.74 -2.97 -6.16
C THR A 2 67.02 -4.49 -6.22
N GLN A 3 66.84 -5.03 -7.45
CA GLN A 3 67.62 -6.11 -8.10
C GLN A 3 67.48 -7.55 -7.53
N SER A 4 67.70 -8.63 -8.30
CA SER A 4 68.10 -8.87 -9.72
C SER A 4 67.39 -10.15 -10.22
N SER A 5 66.87 -10.24 -11.46
CA SER A 5 67.54 -10.62 -12.74
C SER A 5 67.88 -12.13 -12.87
N ASP A 6 67.89 -12.77 -14.06
CA ASP A 6 67.52 -12.32 -15.43
C ASP A 6 66.21 -13.02 -15.93
N GLU A 7 66.05 -13.85 -16.99
CA GLU A 7 66.89 -14.36 -18.09
C GLU A 7 66.00 -14.94 -19.26
N TYR A 8 66.24 -14.53 -20.52
CA TYR A 8 66.01 -15.18 -21.85
C TYR A 8 64.65 -15.86 -22.24
N ASP A 9 64.15 -15.84 -23.50
CA ASP A 9 64.44 -15.06 -24.72
C ASP A 9 63.25 -15.12 -25.73
N SER A 10 63.48 -14.57 -26.93
CA SER A 10 62.59 -14.31 -28.08
C SER A 10 62.34 -15.57 -28.93
N ASP A 11 61.40 -15.61 -29.90
CA ASP A 11 61.53 -14.89 -31.18
C ASP A 11 60.22 -14.77 -32.01
N LYS A 12 60.29 -14.06 -33.14
CA LYS A 12 59.20 -13.80 -34.10
C LYS A 12 59.44 -14.47 -35.45
N ILE A 13 58.38 -14.94 -36.12
CA ILE A 13 58.38 -15.22 -37.57
C ILE A 13 57.20 -14.49 -38.24
N LYS A 14 57.36 -14.15 -39.53
CA LYS A 14 56.46 -13.28 -40.33
C LYS A 14 55.55 -14.06 -41.30
N LEU A 15 54.65 -13.32 -41.95
CA LEU A 15 53.88 -13.73 -43.13
C LEU A 15 54.76 -14.08 -44.33
N GLU A 16 54.20 -14.86 -45.26
CA GLU A 16 54.49 -14.80 -46.70
C GLU A 16 53.21 -15.15 -47.50
N ASP A 17 52.99 -14.47 -48.63
CA ASP A 17 51.84 -14.64 -49.55
C ASP A 17 52.30 -15.22 -50.90
N VAL A 18 51.61 -16.23 -51.46
CA VAL A 18 51.76 -16.66 -52.87
C VAL A 18 50.42 -17.19 -53.45
N SER A 19 50.22 -17.08 -54.76
CA SER A 19 49.03 -17.49 -55.53
C SER A 19 49.44 -18.23 -56.83
N ALA A 20 48.59 -18.73 -57.74
CA ALA A 20 47.15 -18.54 -58.02
C ALA A 20 46.58 -19.74 -58.83
N ALA A 21 45.42 -19.54 -59.52
CA ALA A 21 44.88 -20.33 -60.64
C ALA A 21 44.25 -21.73 -60.33
N SER A 22 43.25 -22.24 -61.08
CA SER A 22 42.31 -21.62 -62.06
C SER A 22 41.20 -22.58 -62.54
N ALA A 23 40.10 -21.99 -63.04
CA ALA A 23 39.24 -22.45 -64.16
C ALA A 23 38.02 -23.38 -63.91
N ASP A 24 37.13 -23.33 -64.91
CA ASP A 24 35.82 -23.97 -65.18
C ASP A 24 34.72 -23.84 -64.09
N ASP A 25 33.53 -23.24 -64.26
CA ASP A 25 32.62 -22.85 -65.39
C ASP A 25 31.36 -23.72 -65.52
N SER A 26 30.18 -23.13 -65.25
CA SER A 26 28.93 -23.30 -66.02
C SER A 26 27.73 -22.56 -65.39
N ASP A 27 26.95 -21.89 -66.23
CA ASP A 27 25.78 -21.05 -65.89
C ASP A 27 24.67 -21.68 -65.03
N ARG A 28 24.10 -20.89 -64.11
CA ARG A 28 22.67 -20.47 -64.23
C ARG A 28 22.20 -19.32 -63.32
N LYS A 29 22.01 -18.16 -63.96
CA LYS A 29 20.96 -17.13 -63.74
C LYS A 29 20.87 -16.39 -62.38
N HIS A 30 21.19 -15.10 -62.46
CA HIS A 30 20.86 -14.01 -61.52
C HIS A 30 19.51 -14.12 -60.79
N VAL A 31 19.56 -13.90 -59.47
CA VAL A 31 18.79 -12.83 -58.81
C VAL A 31 19.77 -12.11 -57.86
N GLU A 32 19.98 -10.81 -58.02
CA GLU A 32 20.77 -9.98 -57.10
C GLU A 32 19.94 -9.73 -55.83
N MET A 33 20.42 -10.14 -54.65
CA MET A 33 21.32 -9.38 -53.76
C MET A 33 20.71 -8.08 -53.21
N GLU A 34 20.35 -8.11 -51.93
CA GLU A 34 21.02 -7.25 -50.95
C GLU A 34 21.12 -8.01 -49.60
N ASP A 35 22.35 -8.28 -49.16
CA ASP A 35 22.64 -8.88 -47.85
C ASP A 35 22.66 -7.82 -46.74
N GLY A 36 22.37 -8.23 -45.49
CA GLY A 36 22.84 -7.46 -44.33
C GLY A 36 21.86 -7.13 -43.19
N VAL A 37 21.07 -8.09 -42.70
CA VAL A 37 20.45 -7.93 -41.37
C VAL A 37 21.42 -8.39 -40.29
N SER A 38 22.17 -7.41 -39.76
CA SER A 38 23.11 -7.59 -38.64
C SER A 38 22.46 -8.20 -37.40
N ASN A 39 23.20 -9.09 -36.71
CA ASN A 39 22.80 -9.66 -35.43
C ASN A 39 22.62 -8.59 -34.33
N ARG A 40 21.38 -8.10 -34.22
CA ARG A 40 20.84 -7.46 -33.03
C ARG A 40 19.55 -8.15 -32.64
N GLU A 41 19.68 -9.19 -31.82
CA GLU A 41 18.57 -9.62 -30.97
C GLU A 41 18.19 -8.46 -30.04
N SER A 42 17.19 -7.69 -30.45
CA SER A 42 16.48 -6.83 -29.51
C SER A 42 15.81 -7.75 -28.50
N ASN A 43 16.08 -7.56 -27.20
CA ASN A 43 15.23 -8.10 -26.14
C ASN A 43 13.79 -7.67 -26.44
N SER A 44 13.00 -8.59 -26.99
CA SER A 44 11.75 -8.22 -27.63
C SER A 44 10.73 -7.82 -26.57
N LYS A 45 9.90 -6.82 -26.89
CA LYS A 45 8.88 -6.31 -25.99
C LYS A 45 7.70 -7.29 -25.95
N VAL A 46 7.92 -8.45 -25.32
CA VAL A 46 6.91 -9.50 -25.10
C VAL A 46 5.93 -9.04 -24.01
N TYR A 47 5.10 -8.08 -24.39
CA TYR A 47 3.77 -7.93 -23.84
C TYR A 47 2.93 -9.08 -24.39
N LEU A 48 2.33 -9.86 -23.50
CA LEU A 48 1.52 -11.00 -23.92
C LEU A 48 0.24 -10.49 -24.57
N ARG A 49 -0.02 -10.97 -25.79
CA ARG A 49 -1.28 -10.78 -26.52
C ARG A 49 -1.98 -12.14 -26.58
N THR A 50 -3.25 -12.18 -26.20
CA THR A 50 -4.03 -13.42 -26.16
C THR A 50 -4.50 -13.86 -27.54
N GLY A 51 -4.94 -15.11 -27.64
CA GLY A 51 -5.79 -15.57 -28.74
C GLY A 51 -7.18 -14.90 -28.71
N SER A 52 -7.98 -15.17 -29.75
CA SER A 52 -9.21 -14.45 -30.10
C SER A 52 -10.47 -14.79 -29.28
N GLU A 53 -10.33 -15.24 -28.03
CA GLU A 53 -11.47 -15.59 -27.15
C GLU A 53 -11.67 -14.63 -25.95
N TYR A 54 -10.82 -13.61 -25.80
CA TYR A 54 -11.02 -12.59 -24.78
C TYR A 54 -12.08 -11.58 -25.26
N ILE A 55 -13.16 -11.41 -24.48
CA ILE A 55 -14.23 -10.43 -24.76
C ILE A 55 -13.69 -9.02 -24.53
N ASP A 56 -13.72 -8.15 -25.53
CA ASP A 56 -13.24 -6.78 -25.38
C ASP A 56 -14.24 -5.97 -24.53
N TYR A 57 -13.75 -4.95 -23.83
CA TYR A 57 -14.57 -4.03 -23.06
C TYR A 57 -15.59 -3.28 -23.95
N GLU A 58 -15.33 -3.15 -25.25
CA GLU A 58 -16.30 -2.59 -26.19
C GLU A 58 -17.51 -3.51 -26.46
N ASP A 59 -17.42 -4.82 -26.19
CA ASP A 59 -18.56 -5.74 -26.28
C ASP A 59 -19.47 -5.68 -25.04
N TYR A 60 -19.03 -5.05 -23.94
CA TYR A 60 -19.82 -4.95 -22.71
C TYR A 60 -21.02 -4.01 -22.90
N THR A 61 -22.20 -4.42 -22.43
CA THR A 61 -23.39 -3.54 -22.42
C THR A 61 -23.23 -2.39 -21.42
N SER A 62 -23.99 -1.31 -21.58
CA SER A 62 -23.85 -0.07 -20.80
C SER A 62 -23.90 -0.27 -19.27
N GLY A 63 -24.74 -1.19 -18.79
CA GLY A 63 -24.82 -1.54 -17.36
C GLY A 63 -23.58 -2.30 -16.86
N GLN A 64 -23.01 -3.17 -17.70
CA GLN A 64 -21.78 -3.91 -17.38
C GLN A 64 -20.57 -2.96 -17.40
N ARG A 65 -20.49 -2.05 -18.38
CA ARG A 65 -19.50 -0.95 -18.38
C ARG A 65 -19.62 -0.06 -17.15
N PHE A 66 -20.84 0.23 -16.67
CA PHE A 66 -21.03 0.99 -15.43
C PHE A 66 -20.47 0.25 -14.21
N LEU A 67 -20.76 -1.05 -14.06
CA LEU A 67 -20.23 -1.88 -12.97
C LEU A 67 -18.70 -2.07 -13.05
N GLU A 68 -18.14 -2.20 -14.25
CA GLU A 68 -16.69 -2.22 -14.50
C GLU A 68 -16.03 -0.89 -14.07
N ASN A 69 -16.58 0.26 -14.45
CA ASN A 69 -15.98 1.55 -14.10
C ASN A 69 -16.19 1.95 -12.63
N MET A 70 -17.31 1.57 -12.02
CA MET A 70 -17.63 1.95 -10.64
C MET A 70 -17.05 1.00 -9.59
N PHE A 71 -16.98 -0.30 -9.89
CA PHE A 71 -16.57 -1.34 -8.96
C PHE A 71 -15.43 -2.23 -9.48
N GLY A 72 -14.98 -2.07 -10.72
CA GLY A 72 -14.02 -2.98 -11.37
C GLY A 72 -14.65 -4.29 -11.87
N TYR A 73 -15.99 -4.44 -11.77
CA TYR A 73 -16.65 -5.73 -11.95
C TYR A 73 -16.76 -6.13 -13.41
N THR A 74 -15.73 -6.83 -13.93
CA THR A 74 -15.83 -7.57 -15.18
C THR A 74 -16.82 -8.73 -15.05
N ILE A 75 -17.38 -9.15 -16.18
CA ILE A 75 -18.20 -10.37 -16.29
C ILE A 75 -17.42 -11.47 -17.04
N SER A 76 -16.11 -11.29 -17.22
CA SER A 76 -15.24 -12.30 -17.83
C SER A 76 -14.98 -13.46 -16.86
N ALA A 77 -15.80 -14.50 -16.95
CA ALA A 77 -15.60 -15.75 -16.21
C ALA A 77 -14.48 -16.64 -16.79
N LYS A 78 -13.84 -16.23 -17.90
CA LYS A 78 -12.69 -16.89 -18.49
C LYS A 78 -11.39 -16.19 -18.08
N LYS A 79 -10.42 -16.96 -17.59
CA LYS A 79 -9.02 -16.55 -17.46
C LYS A 79 -8.35 -16.51 -18.84
N ALA A 80 -7.14 -15.96 -18.93
CA ALA A 80 -6.40 -15.98 -20.19
C ALA A 80 -5.76 -17.37 -20.45
N ALA A 81 -5.78 -17.83 -21.70
CA ALA A 81 -5.01 -19.00 -22.10
C ALA A 81 -3.50 -18.78 -21.87
N ILE A 82 -2.79 -19.82 -21.42
CA ILE A 82 -1.34 -19.76 -21.18
C ILE A 82 -0.60 -19.58 -22.53
N PRO A 83 0.36 -18.63 -22.65
CA PRO A 83 1.14 -18.47 -23.88
C PRO A 83 2.01 -19.70 -24.18
N ALA A 84 2.14 -20.07 -25.45
CA ALA A 84 2.99 -21.16 -25.87
C ALA A 84 4.46 -20.97 -25.42
N GLY A 85 5.07 -22.00 -24.85
CA GLY A 85 6.42 -21.95 -24.28
C GLY A 85 6.50 -21.36 -22.87
N TYR A 86 5.38 -21.20 -22.16
CA TYR A 86 5.34 -20.78 -20.76
C TYR A 86 4.50 -21.75 -19.91
N THR A 87 4.82 -21.81 -18.62
CA THR A 87 4.05 -22.50 -17.58
C THR A 87 3.74 -21.53 -16.45
N VAL A 88 2.67 -21.77 -15.68
CA VAL A 88 2.36 -20.96 -14.50
C VAL A 88 2.96 -21.61 -13.26
N GLU A 89 3.76 -20.83 -12.52
CA GLU A 89 4.36 -21.18 -11.23
C GLU A 89 3.85 -20.25 -10.13
N TYR A 90 4.14 -20.61 -8.87
CA TYR A 90 3.61 -19.93 -7.69
C TYR A 90 4.69 -19.55 -6.68
N THR A 91 4.62 -18.34 -6.13
CA THR A 91 5.41 -17.93 -4.95
C THR A 91 4.96 -18.65 -3.68
N ARG A 92 5.69 -18.50 -2.56
CA ARG A 92 5.23 -19.05 -1.27
C ARG A 92 3.95 -18.37 -0.79
N GLY A 93 3.77 -17.09 -1.11
CA GLY A 93 2.51 -16.35 -0.88
C GLY A 93 1.34 -16.76 -1.79
N GLY A 94 1.57 -17.57 -2.84
CA GLY A 94 0.52 -17.98 -3.77
C GLY A 94 0.27 -17.00 -4.92
N GLN A 95 1.23 -16.13 -5.23
CA GLN A 95 1.13 -15.25 -6.38
C GLN A 95 1.49 -16.01 -7.67
N PRO A 96 0.61 -16.07 -8.69
CA PRO A 96 0.91 -16.70 -9.97
C PRO A 96 1.93 -15.88 -10.75
N PHE A 97 2.86 -16.56 -11.42
CA PHE A 97 3.77 -15.95 -12.38
C PHE A 97 4.04 -16.89 -13.55
N LEU A 98 4.35 -16.33 -14.72
CA LEU A 98 4.75 -17.13 -15.88
C LEU A 98 6.25 -17.42 -15.82
N SER A 99 6.56 -18.71 -15.79
CA SER A 99 7.89 -19.28 -15.97
C SER A 99 8.07 -19.63 -17.45
N ALA A 100 9.23 -19.34 -18.03
CA ALA A 100 9.52 -19.74 -19.40
C ALA A 100 9.85 -21.23 -19.42
N GLN A 101 9.11 -22.01 -20.19
CA GLN A 101 9.29 -23.46 -20.29
C GLN A 101 10.53 -23.75 -21.14
N MET A 102 11.70 -23.74 -20.50
CA MET A 102 12.95 -24.09 -21.17
C MET A 102 12.88 -25.52 -21.69
N ALA A 103 13.18 -25.72 -22.97
CA ALA A 103 13.29 -27.05 -23.56
C ALA A 103 14.42 -27.82 -22.86
N GLU A 104 14.26 -29.15 -22.73
CA GLU A 104 15.22 -30.03 -22.07
C GLU A 104 16.50 -30.22 -22.91
N SER A 105 17.38 -29.21 -22.91
CA SER A 105 18.81 -29.38 -23.13
C SER A 105 19.57 -29.27 -21.81
N VAL A 106 20.73 -29.92 -21.70
CA VAL A 106 21.54 -29.89 -20.46
C VAL A 106 22.01 -28.47 -20.14
N ASP A 107 22.23 -27.65 -21.17
CA ASP A 107 22.57 -26.23 -21.03
C ASP A 107 21.48 -25.39 -20.35
N ALA A 108 20.21 -25.83 -20.34
CA ALA A 108 19.11 -25.05 -19.77
C ALA A 108 19.29 -24.79 -18.26
N LEU A 109 19.91 -25.73 -17.53
CA LEU A 109 20.20 -25.55 -16.11
C LEU A 109 21.31 -24.49 -15.89
N ASP A 110 22.33 -24.50 -16.75
CA ASP A 110 23.44 -23.54 -16.71
C ASP A 110 23.03 -22.17 -17.27
N ILE A 111 22.07 -22.10 -18.19
CA ILE A 111 21.46 -20.84 -18.66
C ILE A 111 20.55 -20.26 -17.57
N ALA A 112 19.80 -21.09 -16.84
CA ALA A 112 19.05 -20.66 -15.66
C ALA A 112 20.00 -20.12 -14.57
N ALA A 113 21.10 -20.82 -14.27
CA ALA A 113 22.13 -20.34 -13.34
C ALA A 113 22.82 -19.06 -13.85
N ALA A 114 23.14 -18.96 -15.14
CA ALA A 114 23.76 -17.78 -15.74
C ALA A 114 22.82 -16.56 -15.77
N THR A 115 21.50 -16.78 -15.89
CA THR A 115 20.51 -15.70 -15.78
C THR A 115 20.20 -15.32 -14.33
N GLU A 116 20.30 -16.24 -13.36
CA GLU A 116 20.35 -15.94 -11.91
C GLU A 116 21.62 -15.13 -11.56
N HIS A 117 22.75 -15.43 -12.20
CA HIS A 117 24.03 -14.73 -12.01
C HIS A 117 24.14 -13.40 -12.77
N ARG A 118 23.37 -13.15 -13.85
CA ARG A 118 23.30 -11.84 -14.55
C ARG A 118 22.54 -10.80 -13.73
N LYS A 119 23.18 -10.31 -12.66
CA LYS A 119 22.72 -9.23 -11.76
C LYS A 119 22.68 -7.85 -12.44
N HIS A 120 21.79 -7.65 -13.41
CA HIS A 120 21.28 -6.32 -13.73
C HIS A 120 20.22 -5.89 -12.69
N SER A 121 20.66 -5.72 -11.44
CA SER A 121 19.87 -5.00 -10.43
C SER A 121 19.75 -3.53 -10.86
N LEU A 122 18.53 -3.07 -11.16
CA LEU A 122 18.32 -1.68 -11.54
C LEU A 122 18.85 -0.70 -10.46
N PRO A 123 19.46 0.43 -10.85
CA PRO A 123 19.87 1.45 -9.89
C PRO A 123 18.64 2.12 -9.25
N MET A 124 18.80 2.73 -8.07
CA MET A 124 17.71 3.48 -7.40
C MET A 124 17.16 4.62 -8.27
N SER A 125 17.97 5.14 -9.19
CA SER A 125 17.61 6.16 -10.17
C SER A 125 16.86 5.63 -11.41
N CYS A 126 16.53 4.32 -11.48
CA CYS A 126 15.84 3.75 -12.63
C CYS A 126 14.47 4.40 -12.90
N THR A 127 14.06 4.45 -14.17
CA THR A 127 12.77 5.02 -14.58
C THR A 127 11.63 4.02 -14.35
N MET A 128 10.40 4.52 -14.25
CA MET A 128 9.22 3.65 -14.10
C MET A 128 9.02 2.70 -15.31
N GLN A 129 9.49 3.09 -16.49
CA GLN A 129 9.52 2.23 -17.68
C GLN A 129 10.48 1.05 -17.50
N GLN A 130 11.68 1.26 -16.94
CA GLN A 130 12.62 0.18 -16.65
C GLN A 130 12.06 -0.81 -15.60
N ILE A 131 11.24 -0.33 -14.66
CA ILE A 131 10.51 -1.18 -13.72
C ILE A 131 9.43 -2.00 -14.47
N GLU A 132 8.64 -1.37 -15.33
CA GLU A 132 7.63 -2.05 -16.18
C GLU A 132 8.25 -3.14 -17.08
N GLU A 133 9.42 -2.87 -17.67
CA GLU A 133 10.17 -3.82 -18.50
C GLU A 133 10.76 -4.97 -17.65
N THR A 134 11.32 -4.69 -16.46
CA THR A 134 12.03 -5.69 -15.63
C THR A 134 11.11 -6.55 -14.75
N PHE A 135 9.98 -5.99 -14.31
CA PHE A 135 9.08 -6.57 -13.29
C PHE A 135 7.60 -6.65 -13.72
N GLY A 136 7.24 -6.06 -14.87
CA GLY A 136 5.90 -6.17 -15.45
C GLY A 136 4.93 -5.05 -15.04
N ILE A 137 3.76 -5.07 -15.69
CA ILE A 137 2.73 -4.05 -15.59
C ILE A 137 2.17 -3.95 -14.17
N GLY A 138 1.96 -5.07 -13.47
CA GLY A 138 1.34 -5.05 -12.13
C GLY A 138 2.16 -4.28 -11.09
N ILE A 139 3.49 -4.41 -11.13
CA ILE A 139 4.40 -3.66 -10.25
C ILE A 139 4.54 -2.20 -10.68
N TYR A 140 4.49 -1.91 -11.99
CA TYR A 140 4.41 -0.52 -12.47
C TYR A 140 3.11 0.16 -11.98
N LEU A 141 1.96 -0.51 -12.07
CA LEU A 141 0.66 0.01 -11.63
C LEU A 141 0.62 0.27 -10.12
N TYR A 142 1.34 -0.51 -9.32
CA TYR A 142 1.49 -0.26 -7.87
C TYR A 142 2.19 1.09 -7.60
N PHE A 143 3.35 1.36 -8.19
CA PHE A 143 4.02 2.66 -8.02
C PHE A 143 3.20 3.82 -8.64
N ASP A 144 2.48 3.58 -9.74
CA ASP A 144 1.54 4.55 -10.31
C ASP A 144 0.32 4.82 -9.40
N PHE A 145 -0.13 3.84 -8.61
CA PHE A 145 -1.17 4.02 -7.61
C PHE A 145 -0.69 4.87 -6.42
N ILE A 146 0.53 4.68 -5.91
CA ILE A 146 1.06 5.56 -4.84
C ILE A 146 1.16 7.00 -5.36
N TRP A 147 1.63 7.20 -6.60
CA TRP A 147 1.64 8.52 -7.26
C TRP A 147 0.23 9.11 -7.39
N PHE A 148 -0.77 8.31 -7.72
CA PHE A 148 -2.16 8.75 -7.73
C PHE A 148 -2.65 9.14 -6.33
N CYS A 149 -2.30 8.39 -5.28
CA CYS A 149 -2.63 8.76 -3.89
C CYS A 149 -1.97 10.07 -3.47
N ILE A 150 -0.71 10.33 -3.87
CA ILE A 150 -0.03 11.63 -3.64
C ILE A 150 -0.84 12.76 -4.29
N ILE A 151 -1.23 12.61 -5.55
CA ILE A 151 -2.00 13.64 -6.29
C ILE A 151 -3.36 13.88 -5.62
N ILE A 152 -4.10 12.83 -5.25
CA ILE A 152 -5.38 12.97 -4.55
C ILE A 152 -5.20 13.61 -3.16
N ASN A 153 -4.17 13.25 -2.40
CA ASN A 153 -3.91 13.86 -1.09
C ASN A 153 -3.47 15.32 -1.19
N VAL A 154 -2.81 15.74 -2.28
CA VAL A 154 -2.57 17.17 -2.60
C VAL A 154 -3.87 17.90 -2.95
N ILE A 155 -4.80 17.27 -3.68
CA ILE A 155 -6.12 17.87 -3.98
C ILE A 155 -6.99 17.95 -2.70
N LEU A 156 -6.94 16.95 -1.82
CA LEU A 156 -7.61 16.99 -0.52
C LEU A 156 -7.03 18.09 0.38
N LEU A 157 -5.69 18.23 0.43
CA LEU A 157 -5.02 19.35 1.09
C LEU A 157 -5.51 20.69 0.55
N ALA A 158 -5.46 20.90 -0.77
CA ALA A 158 -5.94 22.12 -1.41
C ALA A 158 -7.42 22.41 -1.10
N THR A 159 -8.25 21.37 -1.01
CA THR A 159 -9.67 21.50 -0.64
C THR A 159 -9.83 21.98 0.80
N VAL A 160 -9.11 21.41 1.77
CA VAL A 160 -9.23 21.82 3.18
C VAL A 160 -8.56 23.17 3.48
N LEU A 161 -7.54 23.56 2.69
CA LEU A 161 -6.95 24.91 2.75
C LEU A 161 -7.97 26.03 2.48
N VAL A 162 -9.04 25.77 1.71
CA VAL A 162 -10.16 26.73 1.49
C VAL A 162 -10.86 27.10 2.82
N SER A 163 -10.96 26.17 3.76
CA SER A 163 -11.51 26.42 5.10
C SER A 163 -10.46 26.89 6.10
N PHE A 164 -9.22 26.41 6.00
CA PHE A 164 -8.16 26.68 6.98
C PHE A 164 -7.54 28.09 6.84
N ILE A 165 -7.33 28.59 5.62
CA ILE A 165 -6.68 29.89 5.38
C ILE A 165 -7.54 31.08 5.91
N PRO A 166 -8.86 31.17 5.63
CA PRO A 166 -9.69 32.26 6.19
C PRO A 166 -9.73 32.24 7.72
N HIS A 167 -9.71 31.05 8.30
CA HIS A 167 -9.75 30.78 9.74
C HIS A 167 -8.49 31.31 10.45
N LEU A 168 -7.28 30.98 9.97
CA LEU A 168 -6.04 31.57 10.49
C LEU A 168 -6.02 33.11 10.37
N TYR A 169 -6.58 33.64 9.27
CA TYR A 169 -6.66 35.08 9.05
C TYR A 169 -7.61 35.78 10.04
N PHE A 170 -8.84 35.29 10.21
CA PHE A 170 -9.82 35.94 11.10
C PHE A 170 -9.40 35.90 12.57
N GLU A 171 -8.84 34.79 13.05
CA GLU A 171 -8.51 34.63 14.48
C GLU A 171 -7.21 35.35 14.88
N SER A 172 -6.21 35.41 13.98
CA SER A 172 -5.04 36.27 14.13
C SER A 172 -5.43 37.76 14.30
N ASN A 173 -6.40 38.21 13.50
CA ASN A 173 -6.97 39.57 13.60
C ASN A 173 -7.79 39.82 14.88
N GLN A 174 -8.16 38.79 15.65
CA GLN A 174 -8.79 38.94 16.98
C GLN A 174 -7.79 38.84 18.15
N HIS A 175 -6.48 38.78 17.86
CA HIS A 175 -5.39 38.69 18.85
C HIS A 175 -5.40 37.45 19.76
N GLN A 176 -6.31 36.50 19.51
CA GLN A 176 -6.55 35.29 20.30
C GLN A 176 -5.34 34.33 20.36
N PHE A 177 -4.33 34.53 19.50
CA PHE A 177 -3.08 33.77 19.46
C PHE A 177 -1.85 34.52 20.03
N GLN A 178 -1.98 35.72 20.61
CA GLN A 178 -0.81 36.52 21.01
C GLN A 178 0.10 35.81 22.04
N ASP A 179 -0.47 35.02 22.95
CA ASP A 179 0.27 34.28 23.99
C ASP A 179 0.66 32.84 23.57
N PHE A 180 0.31 32.39 22.37
CA PHE A 180 0.51 30.98 21.96
C PHE A 180 1.98 30.71 21.60
N SER A 181 2.58 29.68 22.19
CA SER A 181 3.86 29.14 21.73
C SER A 181 3.71 28.52 20.34
N ILE A 182 4.83 28.35 19.62
CA ILE A 182 4.86 27.62 18.33
C ILE A 182 4.26 26.20 18.47
N ARG A 183 4.42 25.59 19.66
CA ARG A 183 3.80 24.29 20.00
C ARG A 183 2.27 24.40 20.08
N ASP A 184 1.76 25.40 20.78
CA ASP A 184 0.33 25.60 21.01
C ASP A 184 -0.36 26.02 19.70
N TYR A 185 0.35 26.76 18.84
CA TYR A 185 -0.09 27.01 17.48
C TYR A 185 -0.22 25.70 16.68
N PHE A 186 0.77 24.81 16.74
CA PHE A 186 0.72 23.52 16.03
C PHE A 186 -0.33 22.55 16.60
N PHE A 187 -0.47 22.46 17.93
CA PHE A 187 -1.35 21.48 18.58
C PHE A 187 -2.78 21.99 18.83
N ILE A 188 -2.99 23.29 19.06
CA ILE A 188 -4.29 23.88 19.41
C ILE A 188 -4.87 24.70 18.24
N ALA A 189 -4.10 25.63 17.66
CA ALA A 189 -4.61 26.52 16.61
C ALA A 189 -4.85 25.84 15.24
N ILE A 190 -4.24 24.67 14.99
CA ILE A 190 -4.55 23.82 13.81
C ILE A 190 -5.73 22.87 14.10
N ASN A 191 -6.12 22.72 15.37
CA ASN A 191 -7.18 21.79 15.79
C ASN A 191 -8.57 22.43 15.82
N LEU A 192 -9.58 21.62 16.16
CA LEU A 192 -10.99 21.95 15.95
C LEU A 192 -11.59 23.05 16.86
N ARG A 193 -10.77 23.83 17.59
CA ARG A 193 -11.23 24.93 18.46
C ARG A 193 -11.71 26.17 17.68
N SER A 194 -11.33 26.29 16.41
CA SER A 194 -11.45 27.53 15.63
C SER A 194 -12.52 27.49 14.53
N TYR A 195 -13.55 26.65 14.72
CA TYR A 195 -14.67 26.44 13.79
C TYR A 195 -15.96 27.14 14.26
N VAL A 196 -15.81 28.07 15.21
CA VAL A 196 -16.88 28.75 15.98
C VAL A 196 -17.41 30.02 15.28
N ASP A 197 -16.60 30.67 14.43
CA ASP A 197 -17.05 31.88 13.73
C ASP A 197 -18.09 31.52 12.65
N GLU A 198 -19.30 32.07 12.77
CA GLU A 198 -20.37 31.91 11.78
C GLU A 198 -19.92 32.27 10.35
N ARG A 199 -18.91 33.16 10.23
CA ARG A 199 -18.34 33.58 8.94
C ARG A 199 -17.42 32.54 8.29
N THR A 200 -16.79 31.63 9.04
CA THR A 200 -15.89 30.60 8.48
C THR A 200 -16.60 29.25 8.28
N ARG A 201 -17.59 28.95 9.13
CA ARG A 201 -18.47 27.78 9.04
C ARG A 201 -18.95 27.36 7.64
N PRO A 202 -19.47 28.26 6.76
CA PRO A 202 -19.93 27.83 5.44
C PRO A 202 -18.79 27.32 4.55
N PHE A 203 -17.58 27.87 4.67
CA PHE A 203 -16.41 27.38 3.92
C PHE A 203 -16.03 25.96 4.35
N TYR A 204 -16.08 25.66 5.66
CA TYR A 204 -15.86 24.31 6.19
C TYR A 204 -16.90 23.30 5.69
N PHE A 205 -18.19 23.64 5.75
CA PHE A 205 -19.25 22.72 5.33
C PHE A 205 -19.10 22.31 3.85
N TRP A 206 -18.84 23.28 2.97
CA TRP A 206 -18.63 23.01 1.54
C TRP A 206 -17.27 22.36 1.24
N SER A 207 -16.18 22.74 1.92
CA SER A 207 -14.86 22.12 1.70
C SER A 207 -14.83 20.66 2.16
N THR A 208 -15.29 20.37 3.38
CA THR A 208 -15.33 19.00 3.92
C THR A 208 -16.36 18.15 3.18
N GLY A 209 -17.51 18.72 2.78
CA GLY A 209 -18.46 18.03 1.91
C GLY A 209 -17.87 17.64 0.55
N ALA A 210 -17.19 18.57 -0.13
CA ALA A 210 -16.49 18.29 -1.40
C ALA A 210 -15.36 17.27 -1.24
N ALA A 211 -14.61 17.35 -0.14
CA ALA A 211 -13.51 16.42 0.14
C ALA A 211 -14.03 14.99 0.45
N VAL A 212 -15.15 14.85 1.16
CA VAL A 212 -15.85 13.57 1.35
C VAL A 212 -16.37 13.01 0.01
N ILE A 213 -16.91 13.84 -0.88
CA ILE A 213 -17.29 13.39 -2.23
C ILE A 213 -16.06 12.87 -3.00
N LEU A 214 -14.90 13.53 -2.88
CA LEU A 214 -13.66 13.10 -3.52
C LEU A 214 -13.15 11.74 -3.01
N THR A 215 -13.37 11.37 -1.74
CA THR A 215 -12.96 10.04 -1.23
C THR A 215 -13.72 8.90 -1.92
N PHE A 216 -15.03 9.05 -2.13
CA PHE A 216 -15.84 8.09 -2.88
C PHE A 216 -15.48 8.03 -4.37
N LEU A 217 -15.11 9.16 -4.98
CA LEU A 217 -14.73 9.20 -6.40
C LEU A 217 -13.32 8.63 -6.67
N MET A 218 -12.45 8.53 -5.66
CA MET A 218 -11.05 8.09 -5.83
C MET A 218 -10.94 6.70 -6.49
N GLY A 219 -11.79 5.73 -6.10
CA GLY A 219 -11.81 4.39 -6.67
C GLY A 219 -12.18 4.36 -8.17
N PRO A 220 -13.37 4.85 -8.56
CA PRO A 220 -13.78 4.94 -9.97
C PRO A 220 -12.82 5.76 -10.84
N ILE A 221 -12.25 6.86 -10.32
CA ILE A 221 -11.25 7.66 -11.05
C ILE A 221 -10.00 6.82 -11.36
N TYR A 222 -9.51 6.01 -10.41
CA TYR A 222 -8.37 5.14 -10.66
C TYR A 222 -8.70 3.99 -11.62
N ALA A 223 -9.87 3.36 -11.51
CA ALA A 223 -10.31 2.33 -12.45
C ALA A 223 -10.35 2.87 -13.90
N LEU A 224 -10.89 4.07 -14.09
CA LEU A 224 -10.88 4.78 -15.37
C LEU A 224 -9.46 5.11 -15.87
N LYS A 225 -8.53 5.44 -14.96
CA LYS A 225 -7.11 5.66 -15.29
C LYS A 225 -6.45 4.37 -15.80
N VAL A 226 -6.65 3.24 -15.10
CA VAL A 226 -6.12 1.92 -15.49
C VAL A 226 -6.72 1.46 -16.82
N HIS A 227 -8.05 1.55 -17.00
CA HIS A 227 -8.70 1.19 -18.25
C HIS A 227 -8.14 1.99 -19.44
N ARG A 228 -7.95 3.31 -19.29
CA ARG A 228 -7.32 4.17 -20.31
C ARG A 228 -5.86 3.77 -20.59
N TYR A 229 -5.10 3.33 -19.58
CA TYR A 229 -3.72 2.89 -19.76
C TYR A 229 -3.63 1.62 -20.64
N PHE A 230 -4.44 0.60 -20.35
CA PHE A 230 -4.48 -0.63 -21.16
C PHE A 230 -5.00 -0.35 -22.58
N LYS A 231 -6.08 0.42 -22.71
CA LYS A 231 -6.65 0.80 -24.01
C LYS A 231 -5.67 1.59 -24.88
N ASN A 232 -5.01 2.62 -24.33
CA ASN A 232 -4.06 3.44 -25.10
C ASN A 232 -2.80 2.69 -25.57
N ARG A 233 -2.57 1.46 -25.10
CA ARG A 233 -1.43 0.61 -25.48
C ARG A 233 -1.84 -0.66 -26.25
N ASN A 234 -3.14 -0.91 -26.46
CA ASN A 234 -3.69 -2.18 -26.95
C ASN A 234 -3.11 -3.39 -26.20
N LEU A 235 -3.26 -3.38 -24.87
CA LEU A 235 -2.84 -4.45 -23.96
C LEU A 235 -4.05 -5.08 -23.27
N THR A 236 -4.04 -6.40 -23.08
CA THR A 236 -5.04 -7.11 -22.25
C THR A 236 -4.67 -7.05 -20.77
N ASP A 237 -5.67 -6.92 -19.90
CA ASP A 237 -5.52 -6.83 -18.45
C ASP A 237 -5.67 -8.22 -17.80
N PHE A 238 -4.55 -8.87 -17.46
CA PHE A 238 -4.51 -10.24 -16.93
C PHE A 238 -4.89 -10.33 -15.43
N GLU A 239 -5.88 -9.55 -14.98
CA GLU A 239 -6.29 -9.44 -13.57
C GLU A 239 -6.77 -10.78 -12.97
N ASP A 240 -7.46 -11.62 -13.75
CA ASP A 240 -7.98 -12.92 -13.30
C ASP A 240 -6.95 -14.07 -13.36
N GLY A 241 -5.74 -13.84 -13.88
CA GLY A 241 -4.71 -14.85 -14.07
C GLY A 241 -4.90 -15.70 -15.33
N PHE A 242 -4.36 -16.93 -15.32
CA PHE A 242 -4.32 -17.83 -16.48
C PHE A 242 -5.10 -19.14 -16.26
N GLU A 243 -5.58 -19.76 -17.33
CA GLU A 243 -6.34 -21.02 -17.26
C GLU A 243 -5.54 -22.15 -16.57
N ASP A 244 -6.24 -23.00 -15.82
CA ASP A 244 -5.72 -24.09 -14.98
C ASP A 244 -4.63 -23.73 -13.94
N ASP A 245 -4.37 -22.45 -13.67
CA ASP A 245 -3.35 -22.05 -12.69
C ASP A 245 -3.74 -22.31 -11.21
N ASP A 246 -4.96 -21.92 -10.84
CA ASP A 246 -5.31 -21.52 -9.47
C ASP A 246 -5.32 -22.65 -8.42
N ASP A 247 -5.41 -23.91 -8.85
CA ASP A 247 -5.74 -25.04 -7.97
C ASP A 247 -4.54 -25.53 -7.13
N ILE A 248 -4.64 -25.36 -5.81
CA ILE A 248 -3.62 -25.75 -4.84
C ILE A 248 -3.55 -27.28 -4.74
N LYS A 249 -2.64 -27.89 -5.51
CA LYS A 249 -2.45 -29.34 -5.67
C LYS A 249 -2.41 -30.13 -4.34
N SER A 250 -1.86 -29.56 -3.26
CA SER A 250 -1.79 -30.18 -1.92
C SER A 250 -3.10 -30.16 -1.11
N ASN A 251 -4.10 -29.38 -1.54
CA ASN A 251 -5.41 -29.22 -0.87
C ASN A 251 -6.59 -29.84 -1.65
N LEU A 252 -6.34 -30.41 -2.84
CA LEU A 252 -7.38 -31.05 -3.67
C LEU A 252 -8.08 -32.21 -2.94
N ASN A 253 -7.33 -33.03 -2.23
CA ASN A 253 -7.81 -34.23 -1.52
C ASN A 253 -8.62 -33.93 -0.23
N VAL A 254 -8.99 -32.67 0.03
CA VAL A 254 -9.72 -32.25 1.24
C VAL A 254 -11.23 -32.19 0.95
N THR A 255 -12.01 -32.94 1.74
CA THR A 255 -13.47 -32.97 1.61
C THR A 255 -14.12 -31.60 1.86
N ARG A 256 -15.22 -31.32 1.13
CA ARG A 256 -15.96 -30.05 1.27
C ARG A 256 -16.41 -29.79 2.71
N THR A 257 -16.86 -30.83 3.41
CA THR A 257 -17.28 -30.77 4.83
C THR A 257 -16.12 -30.39 5.75
N SER A 258 -14.93 -31.00 5.59
CA SER A 258 -13.75 -30.62 6.39
C SER A 258 -13.34 -29.17 6.13
N ARG A 259 -13.38 -28.71 4.87
CA ARG A 259 -13.08 -27.32 4.52
C ARG A 259 -14.06 -26.33 5.16
N ILE A 260 -15.37 -26.61 5.13
CA ILE A 260 -16.40 -25.76 5.77
C ILE A 260 -16.18 -25.69 7.29
N VAL A 261 -15.96 -26.83 7.96
CA VAL A 261 -15.70 -26.85 9.42
C VAL A 261 -14.45 -26.05 9.79
N ARG A 262 -13.35 -26.20 9.02
CA ARG A 262 -12.12 -25.41 9.20
C ARG A 262 -12.38 -23.91 9.02
N PHE A 263 -13.14 -23.55 8.00
CA PHE A 263 -13.51 -22.16 7.68
C PHE A 263 -14.32 -21.52 8.80
N THR A 264 -15.41 -22.16 9.25
CA THR A 264 -16.22 -21.67 10.36
C THR A 264 -15.42 -21.56 11.67
N PHE A 265 -14.57 -22.54 11.98
CA PHE A 265 -13.73 -22.51 13.18
C PHE A 265 -12.68 -21.38 13.13
N SER A 266 -12.04 -21.18 11.98
CA SER A 266 -11.05 -20.12 11.77
C SER A 266 -11.68 -18.73 11.87
N TYR A 267 -12.84 -18.51 11.24
CA TYR A 267 -13.58 -17.25 11.36
C TYR A 267 -14.11 -17.01 12.79
N ALA A 268 -14.48 -18.06 13.53
CA ALA A 268 -14.84 -17.93 14.95
C ALA A 268 -13.63 -17.49 15.80
N ILE A 269 -12.44 -18.07 15.57
CA ILE A 269 -11.20 -17.61 16.22
C ILE A 269 -10.89 -16.16 15.83
N PHE A 270 -11.02 -15.79 14.55
CA PHE A 270 -10.78 -14.42 14.07
C PHE A 270 -11.69 -13.39 14.78
N VAL A 271 -12.98 -13.69 14.97
CA VAL A 271 -13.90 -12.83 15.74
C VAL A 271 -13.53 -12.75 17.22
N ILE A 272 -13.08 -13.84 17.84
CA ILE A 272 -12.57 -13.83 19.22
C ILE A 272 -11.29 -12.98 19.32
N LEU A 273 -10.40 -13.06 18.33
CA LEU A 273 -9.18 -12.25 18.26
C LEU A 273 -9.50 -10.75 18.16
N LEU A 274 -10.46 -10.35 17.31
CA LEU A 274 -10.96 -8.97 17.20
C LEU A 274 -11.55 -8.46 18.53
N ALA A 275 -12.28 -9.30 19.27
CA ALA A 275 -12.77 -8.93 20.60
C ALA A 275 -11.63 -8.82 21.62
N SER A 276 -10.60 -9.68 21.51
CA SER A 276 -9.45 -9.67 22.42
C SER A 276 -8.50 -8.48 22.20
N SER A 277 -8.29 -8.05 20.95
CA SER A 277 -7.49 -6.84 20.66
C SER A 277 -8.14 -5.59 21.25
N ALA A 278 -9.47 -5.49 21.19
CA ALA A 278 -10.22 -4.42 21.84
C ALA A 278 -9.98 -4.36 23.35
N VAL A 279 -10.13 -5.49 24.07
CA VAL A 279 -9.86 -5.55 25.52
C VAL A 279 -8.38 -5.25 25.82
N CYS A 280 -7.46 -5.73 24.98
CA CYS A 280 -6.02 -5.52 25.17
C CYS A 280 -5.63 -4.04 25.00
N ASN A 281 -6.12 -3.36 23.95
CA ASN A 281 -5.89 -1.93 23.72
C ASN A 281 -6.38 -1.08 24.90
N VAL A 282 -7.54 -1.41 25.49
CA VAL A 282 -8.06 -0.74 26.69
C VAL A 282 -7.11 -0.92 27.88
N TYR A 283 -6.64 -2.14 28.10
CA TYR A 283 -5.72 -2.44 29.20
C TYR A 283 -4.38 -1.70 29.03
N VAL A 284 -3.83 -1.66 27.80
CA VAL A 284 -2.62 -0.91 27.45
C VAL A 284 -2.81 0.59 27.72
N LEU A 285 -3.86 1.21 27.17
CA LEU A 285 -4.12 2.64 27.34
C LEU A 285 -4.27 3.00 28.82
N ARG A 286 -4.93 2.16 29.61
CA ARG A 286 -5.02 2.32 31.06
C ARG A 286 -3.63 2.24 31.73
N THR A 287 -2.85 1.19 31.48
CA THR A 287 -1.53 1.02 32.12
C THR A 287 -0.55 2.13 31.74
N VAL A 288 -0.65 2.68 30.53
CA VAL A 288 0.15 3.84 30.10
C VAL A 288 -0.30 5.13 30.81
N ASN A 289 -1.59 5.31 31.10
CA ASN A 289 -2.13 6.50 31.74
C ASN A 289 -2.02 6.46 33.29
N ASP A 290 -2.08 5.26 33.90
CA ASP A 290 -1.91 5.03 35.35
C ASP A 290 -0.46 5.32 35.84
N HIS A 291 0.45 5.77 34.96
CA HIS A 291 1.85 6.10 35.27
C HIS A 291 2.19 7.55 34.94
N GLN A 292 2.36 8.38 35.98
CA GLN A 292 2.63 9.82 35.90
C GLN A 292 3.93 10.20 35.15
N PHE A 293 4.87 9.27 34.94
CA PHE A 293 6.04 9.49 34.08
C PHE A 293 5.70 9.42 32.58
N LEU A 294 4.63 8.71 32.21
CA LEU A 294 4.21 8.50 30.83
C LEU A 294 3.10 9.47 30.39
N SER A 295 2.36 10.07 31.32
CA SER A 295 1.10 10.80 31.12
C SER A 295 1.14 12.01 30.17
N GLY A 296 2.32 12.53 29.82
CA GLY A 296 2.44 13.59 28.81
C GLY A 296 1.83 13.23 27.46
N LEU A 297 1.21 14.20 26.78
CA LEU A 297 0.47 14.00 25.52
C LEU A 297 1.29 13.26 24.44
N LEU A 298 2.57 13.61 24.32
CA LEU A 298 3.50 13.04 23.33
C LEU A 298 4.03 11.66 23.76
N THR A 299 4.31 11.46 25.05
CA THR A 299 4.86 10.21 25.60
C THR A 299 3.83 9.09 25.64
N THR A 300 2.62 9.38 26.12
CA THR A 300 1.46 8.47 26.03
C THR A 300 1.22 8.03 24.58
N SER A 301 1.25 8.97 23.64
CA SER A 301 1.00 8.70 22.22
C SER A 301 2.07 7.83 21.59
N LEU A 302 3.35 8.14 21.82
CA LEU A 302 4.48 7.36 21.31
C LEU A 302 4.47 5.93 21.83
N VAL A 303 4.31 5.74 23.14
CA VAL A 303 4.27 4.42 23.76
C VAL A 303 3.05 3.62 23.26
N SER A 304 1.88 4.25 23.16
CA SER A 304 0.67 3.60 22.63
C SER A 304 0.89 3.14 21.19
N SER A 305 1.43 3.99 20.31
CA SER A 305 1.67 3.67 18.89
C SER A 305 2.65 2.51 18.72
N ILE A 306 3.73 2.47 19.52
CA ILE A 306 4.70 1.36 19.50
C ILE A 306 4.04 0.04 19.92
N VAL A 307 3.20 0.05 20.96
CA VAL A 307 2.50 -1.16 21.44
C VAL A 307 1.42 -1.61 20.45
N ILE A 308 0.67 -0.68 19.86
CA ILE A 308 -0.33 -0.97 18.81
C ILE A 308 0.35 -1.61 17.58
N ARG A 309 1.47 -1.04 17.11
CA ARG A 309 2.25 -1.58 15.98
C ARG A 309 2.78 -2.98 16.30
N PHE A 310 3.28 -3.23 17.51
CA PHE A 310 3.71 -4.56 17.96
C PHE A 310 2.59 -5.59 17.91
N PHE A 311 1.37 -5.23 18.37
CA PHE A 311 0.21 -6.10 18.23
C PHE A 311 -0.19 -6.33 16.77
N ASN A 312 -0.27 -5.28 15.94
CA ASN A 312 -0.59 -5.40 14.51
C ASN A 312 0.32 -6.43 13.80
N ILE A 313 1.62 -6.42 14.09
CA ILE A 313 2.59 -7.40 13.56
C ILE A 313 2.26 -8.83 14.00
N ILE A 314 1.90 -9.06 15.27
CA ILE A 314 1.48 -10.38 15.77
C ILE A 314 0.21 -10.85 15.07
N TYR A 315 -0.78 -9.97 14.86
CA TYR A 315 -2.03 -10.33 14.21
C TYR A 315 -1.88 -10.64 12.72
N ASP A 316 -0.96 -9.99 12.01
CA ASP A 316 -0.64 -10.33 10.61
C ASP A 316 -0.13 -11.78 10.50
N PHE A 317 0.79 -12.22 11.37
CA PHE A 317 1.23 -13.62 11.43
C PHE A 317 0.11 -14.60 11.77
N ILE A 318 -0.82 -14.23 12.66
CA ILE A 318 -1.96 -15.09 13.04
C ILE A 318 -2.97 -15.20 11.89
N CYS A 319 -3.26 -14.10 11.17
CA CYS A 319 -4.16 -14.12 10.00
C CYS A 319 -3.64 -15.03 8.89
N LEU A 320 -2.33 -14.98 8.63
CA LEU A 320 -1.66 -15.89 7.69
C LEU A 320 -1.82 -17.36 8.11
N TYR A 321 -1.54 -17.67 9.38
CA TYR A 321 -1.65 -19.04 9.92
C TYR A 321 -3.09 -19.60 9.85
N LEU A 322 -4.08 -18.77 10.21
CA LEU A 322 -5.51 -19.10 10.12
C LEU A 322 -5.93 -19.41 8.66
N THR A 323 -5.44 -18.63 7.70
CA THR A 323 -5.73 -18.87 6.27
C THR A 323 -5.04 -20.14 5.74
N TYR A 324 -3.85 -20.50 6.24
CA TYR A 324 -3.24 -21.81 5.95
C TYR A 324 -4.05 -22.99 6.55
N PHE A 325 -4.62 -22.83 7.74
CA PHE A 325 -5.46 -23.84 8.39
C PHE A 325 -6.76 -24.15 7.62
N GLU A 326 -7.34 -23.13 6.96
CA GLU A 326 -8.58 -23.22 6.17
C GLU A 326 -8.49 -24.15 4.95
N LYS A 327 -7.28 -24.38 4.41
CA LYS A 327 -7.03 -25.24 3.24
C LYS A 327 -7.93 -24.91 2.05
N HIS A 328 -7.87 -23.67 1.57
CA HIS A 328 -8.52 -23.22 0.34
C HIS A 328 -8.18 -24.14 -0.84
N ARG A 329 -9.12 -24.27 -1.79
CA ARG A 329 -8.89 -24.98 -3.05
C ARG A 329 -7.96 -24.17 -3.96
N THR A 330 -8.21 -22.87 -4.05
CA THR A 330 -7.57 -21.94 -4.99
C THR A 330 -6.66 -20.94 -4.31
N TRP A 331 -5.57 -20.54 -4.96
CA TRP A 331 -4.63 -19.51 -4.50
C TRP A 331 -5.27 -18.12 -4.44
N THR A 332 -6.06 -17.74 -5.45
CA THR A 332 -6.86 -16.52 -5.44
C THR A 332 -7.82 -16.50 -4.25
N GLY A 333 -8.41 -17.65 -3.90
CA GLY A 333 -9.23 -17.81 -2.70
C GLY A 333 -8.43 -17.60 -1.42
N PHE A 334 -7.28 -18.28 -1.28
CA PHE A 334 -6.37 -18.10 -0.14
C PHE A 334 -5.98 -16.63 0.05
N ARG A 335 -5.50 -15.97 -1.01
CA ARG A 335 -5.06 -14.56 -0.96
C ARG A 335 -6.21 -13.65 -0.55
N ASN A 336 -7.37 -13.74 -1.22
CA ASN A 336 -8.53 -12.90 -0.91
C ASN A 336 -9.00 -13.05 0.55
N HIS A 337 -8.98 -14.27 1.12
CA HIS A 337 -9.33 -14.48 2.52
C HIS A 337 -8.25 -14.01 3.51
N ASN A 338 -6.95 -14.14 3.19
CA ASN A 338 -5.86 -13.59 4.01
C ASN A 338 -5.94 -12.06 4.06
N THR A 339 -5.94 -11.44 2.89
CA THR A 339 -6.02 -9.99 2.67
C THR A 339 -7.25 -9.37 3.36
N LEU A 340 -8.42 -10.03 3.27
CA LEU A 340 -9.63 -9.56 3.95
C LEU A 340 -9.51 -9.63 5.49
N LYS A 341 -8.90 -10.67 6.06
CA LYS A 341 -8.69 -10.77 7.52
C LYS A 341 -7.73 -9.69 8.01
N ILE A 342 -6.60 -9.51 7.33
CA ILE A 342 -5.61 -8.47 7.66
C ILE A 342 -6.22 -7.07 7.60
N PHE A 343 -6.98 -6.76 6.54
CA PHE A 343 -7.67 -5.48 6.40
C PHE A 343 -8.74 -5.25 7.47
N VAL A 344 -9.65 -6.20 7.64
CA VAL A 344 -10.73 -6.11 8.64
C VAL A 344 -10.14 -5.98 10.04
N PHE A 345 -9.04 -6.69 10.34
CA PHE A 345 -8.31 -6.51 11.59
C PHE A 345 -7.76 -5.09 11.74
N LYS A 346 -6.95 -4.61 10.79
CA LYS A 346 -6.31 -3.27 10.88
C LYS A 346 -7.34 -2.13 10.97
N VAL A 347 -8.41 -2.19 10.19
CA VAL A 347 -9.52 -1.23 10.24
C VAL A 347 -10.26 -1.32 11.59
N ILE A 348 -10.69 -2.50 12.03
CA ILE A 348 -11.40 -2.62 13.32
C ILE A 348 -10.50 -2.22 14.49
N ASN A 349 -9.20 -2.54 14.47
CA ASN A 349 -8.28 -2.17 15.55
C ASN A 349 -8.18 -0.65 15.72
N VAL A 350 -8.07 0.10 14.62
CA VAL A 350 -8.11 1.58 14.63
C VAL A 350 -9.48 2.12 15.05
N LEU A 351 -10.57 1.59 14.51
CA LEU A 351 -11.93 2.00 14.90
C LEU A 351 -12.20 1.74 16.39
N VAL A 352 -11.68 0.65 16.93
CA VAL A 352 -11.80 0.28 18.34
C VAL A 352 -11.02 1.25 19.23
N LEU A 353 -9.79 1.61 18.87
CA LEU A 353 -9.02 2.64 19.56
C LEU A 353 -9.75 4.00 19.58
N TYR A 354 -10.38 4.36 18.47
CA TYR A 354 -11.17 5.58 18.28
C TYR A 354 -12.46 5.59 19.12
N LEU A 355 -13.25 4.52 19.04
CA LEU A 355 -14.54 4.34 19.72
C LEU A 355 -14.42 4.16 21.22
N LEU A 356 -13.44 3.35 21.66
CA LEU A 356 -13.31 3.02 23.08
C LEU A 356 -12.69 4.17 23.87
N ARG A 357 -11.82 4.99 23.25
CA ARG A 357 -11.22 6.12 23.96
C ARG A 357 -12.27 7.12 24.46
N ASP A 358 -13.24 7.49 23.63
CA ASP A 358 -14.37 8.37 23.98
C ASP A 358 -15.08 7.91 25.27
N LYS A 359 -15.51 6.64 25.31
CA LYS A 359 -16.28 6.09 26.46
C LYS A 359 -15.43 5.74 27.68
N ILE A 360 -14.14 5.46 27.51
CA ILE A 360 -13.28 4.96 28.59
C ILE A 360 -12.57 6.10 29.30
N PHE A 361 -12.15 7.16 28.61
CA PHE A 361 -11.68 8.38 29.28
C PHE A 361 -12.78 8.90 30.21
N SER A 362 -14.01 9.07 29.70
CA SER A 362 -15.19 9.49 30.46
C SER A 362 -15.60 8.59 31.64
N SER A 363 -15.01 7.40 31.80
CA SER A 363 -15.43 6.40 32.79
C SER A 363 -14.32 5.96 33.75
N TYR A 364 -13.04 6.19 33.42
CA TYR A 364 -11.91 5.67 34.20
C TYR A 364 -10.92 6.70 34.74
N THR A 365 -10.76 7.88 34.14
CA THR A 365 -9.77 8.86 34.64
C THR A 365 -10.20 9.56 35.93
N ASN A 366 -11.51 9.58 36.24
CA ASN A 366 -12.16 10.39 37.30
C ASN A 366 -11.99 11.92 37.19
N GLU A 367 -10.97 12.39 36.47
CA GLU A 367 -11.02 13.67 35.77
C GLU A 367 -12.24 13.70 34.86
N LYS A 368 -13.27 14.43 35.28
CA LYS A 368 -14.12 15.11 34.31
C LYS A 368 -13.19 15.99 33.48
N ILE A 369 -13.27 15.88 32.16
CA ILE A 369 -12.62 16.84 31.26
C ILE A 369 -13.20 18.22 31.63
N ASP A 370 -12.34 19.09 32.17
CA ASP A 370 -12.77 20.08 33.17
C ASP A 370 -13.42 21.31 32.54
N ASN A 371 -14.70 21.17 32.19
CA ASN A 371 -15.52 22.14 31.45
C ASN A 371 -14.97 22.49 30.04
N GLY A 372 -13.88 21.84 29.61
CA GLY A 372 -13.28 21.95 28.28
C GLY A 372 -13.85 20.95 27.28
N CYS A 373 -13.57 21.17 25.99
CA CYS A 373 -14.19 20.41 24.91
C CYS A 373 -13.43 19.14 24.51
N PRO A 374 -13.96 17.93 24.79
CA PRO A 374 -13.22 16.67 24.65
C PRO A 374 -12.75 16.38 23.23
N LEU A 375 -13.46 16.86 22.21
CA LEU A 375 -13.09 16.64 20.80
C LEU A 375 -11.71 17.20 20.43
N VAL A 376 -11.29 18.31 21.04
CA VAL A 376 -9.99 18.93 20.73
C VAL A 376 -8.84 18.12 21.34
N ASP A 377 -8.95 17.79 22.63
CA ASP A 377 -7.83 17.18 23.38
C ASP A 377 -7.76 15.67 23.16
N VAL A 378 -8.90 14.98 23.11
CA VAL A 378 -8.96 13.56 22.72
C VAL A 378 -8.64 13.41 21.23
N GLY A 379 -9.17 14.29 20.38
CA GLY A 379 -8.95 14.26 18.92
C GLY A 379 -7.49 14.48 18.55
N SER A 380 -6.85 15.54 19.05
CA SER A 380 -5.45 15.86 18.76
C SER A 380 -4.48 14.73 19.13
N GLN A 381 -4.60 14.19 20.35
CA GLN A 381 -3.75 13.10 20.84
C GLN A 381 -4.04 11.77 20.14
N PHE A 382 -5.31 11.44 19.85
CA PHE A 382 -5.66 10.23 19.10
C PHE A 382 -5.11 10.29 17.67
N LEU A 383 -5.25 11.45 17.03
CA LEU A 383 -4.76 11.66 15.68
C LEU A 383 -3.23 11.68 15.62
N PHE A 384 -2.56 12.16 16.68
CA PHE A 384 -1.11 12.03 16.82
C PHE A 384 -0.66 10.57 17.01
N ILE A 385 -1.42 9.73 17.73
CA ILE A 385 -1.20 8.27 17.77
C ILE A 385 -1.28 7.66 16.36
N LEU A 386 -2.28 8.02 15.56
CA LEU A 386 -2.39 7.50 14.19
C LEU A 386 -1.25 8.01 13.27
N LEU A 387 -0.87 9.28 13.37
CA LEU A 387 0.28 9.82 12.60
C LEU A 387 1.62 9.18 13.02
N LEU A 388 1.76 8.81 14.30
CA LEU A 388 2.92 8.06 14.79
C LEU A 388 2.90 6.60 14.30
N ASP A 389 1.76 5.89 14.32
CA ASP A 389 1.64 4.56 13.71
C ASP A 389 2.03 4.60 12.23
N LEU A 390 1.54 5.59 11.47
CA LEU A 390 1.90 5.78 10.05
C LEU A 390 3.39 6.04 9.79
N THR A 391 4.14 6.59 10.74
CA THR A 391 5.59 6.86 10.56
C THR A 391 6.46 5.75 11.14
N LEU A 392 6.04 5.14 12.25
CA LEU A 392 6.63 3.91 12.80
C LEU A 392 6.45 2.72 11.87
N GLN A 393 5.38 2.73 11.06
CA GLN A 393 5.13 1.78 9.99
C GLN A 393 6.33 1.75 9.03
N ASN A 394 6.56 2.81 8.26
CA ASN A 394 7.66 2.95 7.30
C ASN A 394 9.05 2.58 7.86
N ILE A 395 9.31 2.93 9.12
CA ILE A 395 10.56 2.58 9.81
C ILE A 395 10.66 1.07 10.01
N TRP A 396 9.55 0.42 10.36
CA TRP A 396 9.47 -1.02 10.60
C TRP A 396 9.62 -1.85 9.32
N GLU A 397 9.06 -1.49 8.15
CA GLU A 397 9.34 -2.26 6.91
C GLU A 397 10.84 -2.31 6.62
N ILE A 398 11.55 -1.18 6.79
CA ILE A 398 13.00 -1.09 6.61
C ILE A 398 13.73 -1.97 7.63
N VAL A 399 13.40 -1.84 8.92
CA VAL A 399 14.03 -2.59 10.01
C VAL A 399 13.81 -4.10 9.85
N TYR A 400 12.58 -4.54 9.56
CA TYR A 400 12.24 -5.93 9.32
C TYR A 400 12.96 -6.48 8.09
N SER A 401 12.88 -5.80 6.95
CA SER A 401 13.47 -6.26 5.69
C SER A 401 15.00 -6.36 5.82
N VAL A 402 15.67 -5.34 6.36
CA VAL A 402 17.12 -5.34 6.59
C VAL A 402 17.52 -6.36 7.66
N GLY A 403 16.72 -6.52 8.71
CA GLY A 403 16.92 -7.52 9.76
C GLY A 403 16.91 -8.95 9.21
N MET A 404 15.88 -9.30 8.44
CA MET A 404 15.75 -10.61 7.78
C MET A 404 16.88 -10.86 6.78
N ALA A 405 17.24 -9.89 5.95
CA ALA A 405 18.35 -10.03 4.99
C ALA A 405 19.74 -10.13 5.66
N ARG A 406 19.92 -9.58 6.88
CA ARG A 406 21.13 -9.80 7.69
C ARG A 406 21.11 -11.18 8.35
N LEU A 407 19.98 -11.57 8.95
CA LEU A 407 19.81 -12.87 9.61
C LEU A 407 20.00 -14.03 8.61
N GLY A 408 19.46 -13.91 7.40
CA GLY A 408 19.66 -14.86 6.30
C GLY A 408 21.15 -15.09 6.00
N LYS A 409 21.96 -14.02 5.89
CA LYS A 409 23.42 -14.12 5.69
C LYS A 409 24.16 -14.72 6.90
N CYS A 410 23.64 -14.55 8.11
CA CYS A 410 24.20 -15.20 9.30
C CYS A 410 23.87 -16.70 9.37
N ILE A 411 22.72 -17.12 8.83
CA ILE A 411 22.29 -18.53 8.74
C ILE A 411 22.95 -19.23 7.53
N GLU A 412 23.12 -18.53 6.41
CA GLU A 412 23.87 -18.96 5.22
C GLU A 412 25.30 -19.40 5.58
N ARG A 413 26.01 -18.62 6.40
CA ARG A 413 27.33 -18.97 6.98
C ARG A 413 27.33 -20.26 7.84
N ARG A 414 26.19 -20.89 8.05
CA ARG A 414 25.98 -22.13 8.84
C ARG A 414 25.20 -23.22 8.09
N GLY A 415 24.89 -23.08 6.78
CA GLY A 415 23.97 -24.00 6.10
C GLY A 415 24.06 -24.08 4.57
N LYS A 416 23.47 -25.13 3.99
CA LYS A 416 23.55 -25.48 2.55
C LYS A 416 22.42 -24.90 1.66
N LYS A 417 21.71 -23.84 2.07
CA LYS A 417 20.59 -23.26 1.30
C LYS A 417 20.98 -21.94 0.62
N SER A 418 20.56 -21.75 -0.64
CA SER A 418 20.81 -20.53 -1.41
C SER A 418 20.31 -19.26 -0.69
N THR A 419 21.10 -18.19 -0.81
CA THR A 419 20.91 -16.87 -0.21
C THR A 419 19.51 -16.28 -0.47
N ASP A 420 18.92 -16.59 -1.62
CA ASP A 420 17.64 -16.03 -2.06
C ASP A 420 16.43 -16.58 -1.28
N SER A 421 16.55 -17.80 -0.74
CA SER A 421 15.45 -18.50 -0.05
C SER A 421 15.12 -17.95 1.36
N TYR A 422 15.97 -17.06 1.88
CA TYR A 422 15.86 -16.40 3.19
C TYR A 422 15.46 -14.92 3.12
N LYS A 423 15.36 -14.34 1.93
CA LYS A 423 14.89 -12.95 1.76
C LYS A 423 13.36 -12.90 1.93
N PRO A 424 12.78 -11.77 2.36
CA PRO A 424 11.34 -11.57 2.29
C PRO A 424 10.87 -11.59 0.83
N GLU A 425 9.69 -12.16 0.59
CA GLU A 425 8.94 -11.97 -0.67
C GLU A 425 8.24 -10.60 -0.63
N PHE A 426 7.91 -10.03 -1.80
CA PHE A 426 7.23 -8.73 -1.93
C PHE A 426 5.83 -9.00 -2.50
N ASP A 427 4.84 -9.27 -1.64
CA ASP A 427 3.47 -9.56 -2.06
C ASP A 427 2.70 -8.27 -2.31
N LEU A 428 2.47 -7.99 -3.59
CA LEU A 428 1.75 -6.82 -4.08
C LEU A 428 0.42 -6.57 -3.35
N ALA A 429 -0.29 -7.60 -2.88
CA ALA A 429 -1.56 -7.44 -2.16
C ALA A 429 -1.38 -6.90 -0.74
N GLU A 430 -0.30 -7.27 -0.02
CA GLU A 430 0.01 -6.74 1.31
C GLU A 430 0.52 -5.30 1.20
N GLU A 431 1.39 -5.04 0.20
CA GLU A 431 1.92 -3.71 -0.09
C GLU A 431 0.79 -2.74 -0.55
N TYR A 432 -0.24 -3.19 -1.28
CA TYR A 432 -1.45 -2.38 -1.58
C TYR A 432 -2.33 -2.14 -0.34
N LEU A 433 -2.46 -3.12 0.56
CA LEU A 433 -3.25 -2.97 1.80
C LEU A 433 -2.69 -1.87 2.71
N GLU A 434 -1.37 -1.74 2.74
CA GLU A 434 -0.66 -0.68 3.46
C GLU A 434 -1.04 0.72 2.96
N ILE A 435 -1.01 0.96 1.65
CA ILE A 435 -1.46 2.24 1.07
C ILE A 435 -2.95 2.50 1.35
N LEU A 436 -3.78 1.45 1.29
CA LEU A 436 -5.23 1.53 1.60
C LEU A 436 -5.49 1.90 3.08
N TYR A 437 -4.75 1.31 4.02
CA TYR A 437 -4.81 1.63 5.46
C TYR A 437 -4.35 3.07 5.74
N ARG A 438 -3.26 3.49 5.08
CA ARG A 438 -2.75 4.86 5.13
C ARG A 438 -3.79 5.87 4.61
N GLN A 439 -4.45 5.55 3.50
CA GLN A 439 -5.52 6.38 2.92
C GLN A 439 -6.79 6.42 3.78
N PHE A 440 -7.13 5.34 4.49
CA PHE A 440 -8.22 5.29 5.46
C PHE A 440 -7.98 6.23 6.65
N ILE A 441 -6.76 6.26 7.20
CA ILE A 441 -6.37 7.19 8.26
C ILE A 441 -6.45 8.64 7.77
N VAL A 442 -6.06 8.93 6.52
CA VAL A 442 -6.28 10.25 5.91
C VAL A 442 -7.77 10.59 5.86
N TYR A 443 -8.65 9.69 5.41
CA TYR A 443 -10.09 9.94 5.29
C TYR A 443 -10.79 10.19 6.64
N LEU A 444 -10.36 9.53 7.72
CA LEU A 444 -10.83 9.81 9.08
C LEU A 444 -10.33 11.19 9.55
N GLY A 445 -9.01 11.39 9.52
CA GLY A 445 -8.37 12.57 10.11
C GLY A 445 -8.68 13.89 9.40
N LEU A 446 -8.94 13.86 8.10
CA LEU A 446 -9.23 15.00 7.22
C LEU A 446 -10.25 16.01 7.80
N SER A 447 -11.29 15.51 8.45
CA SER A 447 -12.39 16.33 8.99
C SER A 447 -12.09 16.95 10.37
N ILE A 448 -11.06 16.46 11.05
CA ILE A 448 -10.67 16.81 12.43
C ILE A 448 -9.39 17.66 12.45
N TYR A 449 -8.39 17.33 11.62
CA TYR A 449 -7.08 17.98 11.59
C TYR A 449 -6.55 18.08 10.15
N PRO A 450 -6.62 19.27 9.52
CA PRO A 450 -6.23 19.47 8.11
C PRO A 450 -4.87 18.89 7.72
N MET A 451 -3.89 19.01 8.62
CA MET A 451 -2.49 18.62 8.39
C MET A 451 -2.27 17.12 8.20
N VAL A 452 -3.25 16.24 8.49
CA VAL A 452 -3.14 14.81 8.12
C VAL A 452 -2.90 14.63 6.63
N THR A 453 -3.47 15.50 5.78
CA THR A 453 -3.21 15.46 4.33
C THR A 453 -1.74 15.73 3.98
N VAL A 454 -1.08 16.67 4.67
CA VAL A 454 0.35 16.96 4.52
C VAL A 454 1.19 15.75 4.93
N PHE A 455 0.89 15.15 6.09
CA PHE A 455 1.57 13.93 6.54
C PHE A 455 1.34 12.75 5.58
N GLY A 456 0.13 12.58 5.05
CA GLY A 456 -0.19 11.55 4.05
C GLY A 456 0.60 11.73 2.76
N VAL A 457 0.75 12.96 2.25
CA VAL A 457 1.61 13.28 1.10
C VAL A 457 3.07 12.93 1.40
N VAL A 458 3.61 13.35 2.55
CA VAL A 458 5.01 13.09 2.94
C VAL A 458 5.27 11.59 3.10
N CYS A 459 4.39 10.86 3.78
CA CYS A 459 4.52 9.41 3.96
C CYS A 459 4.48 8.68 2.62
N ASN A 460 3.51 8.99 1.74
CA ASN A 460 3.42 8.37 0.41
C ASN A 460 4.66 8.65 -0.46
N ILE A 461 5.28 9.84 -0.34
CA ILE A 461 6.54 10.14 -1.04
C ILE A 461 7.68 9.29 -0.50
N VAL A 462 7.80 9.14 0.83
CA VAL A 462 8.80 8.26 1.46
C VAL A 462 8.58 6.80 1.03
N GLU A 463 7.33 6.33 1.00
CA GLU A 463 6.92 4.98 0.57
C GLU A 463 7.56 4.59 -0.79
N ILE A 464 7.40 5.44 -1.81
CA ILE A 464 7.93 5.19 -3.16
C ILE A 464 9.44 4.95 -3.15
N TYR A 465 10.20 5.61 -2.26
CA TYR A 465 11.64 5.39 -2.12
C TYR A 465 11.95 4.16 -1.27
N VAL A 466 11.18 3.89 -0.21
CA VAL A 466 11.33 2.73 0.68
C VAL A 466 11.06 1.42 -0.06
N ASP A 467 9.96 1.32 -0.81
CA ASP A 467 9.58 0.07 -1.47
C ASP A 467 10.41 -0.19 -2.72
N LYS A 468 10.76 0.86 -3.45
CA LYS A 468 11.76 0.78 -4.51
C LYS A 468 13.12 0.30 -3.95
N PHE A 469 13.49 0.70 -2.73
CA PHE A 469 14.71 0.22 -2.07
C PHE A 469 14.57 -1.23 -1.58
N ARG A 470 13.46 -1.61 -0.96
CA ARG A 470 13.13 -2.98 -0.54
C ARG A 470 13.17 -3.94 -1.73
N MET A 471 12.36 -3.66 -2.75
CA MET A 471 12.23 -4.46 -3.97
C MET A 471 13.55 -4.62 -4.75
N LEU A 472 14.34 -3.55 -4.91
CA LEU A 472 15.57 -3.60 -5.72
C LEU A 472 16.80 -4.15 -4.99
N LYS A 473 16.84 -4.12 -3.65
CA LYS A 473 18.08 -4.42 -2.88
C LYS A 473 17.94 -5.40 -1.72
N ILE A 474 16.74 -5.64 -1.20
CA ILE A 474 16.55 -6.42 0.04
C ILE A 474 15.69 -7.67 -0.20
N CYS A 475 14.53 -7.51 -0.81
CA CYS A 475 13.59 -8.59 -1.07
C CYS A 475 14.15 -9.61 -2.07
N ARG A 476 13.49 -10.78 -2.11
CA ARG A 476 13.57 -11.69 -3.25
C ARG A 476 13.12 -10.94 -4.51
N ARG A 477 13.77 -11.19 -5.65
CA ARG A 477 13.38 -10.56 -6.92
C ARG A 477 11.92 -10.97 -7.21
N PRO A 478 10.94 -10.04 -7.29
CA PRO A 478 9.59 -10.42 -7.65
C PRO A 478 9.54 -10.87 -9.11
N HIS A 479 8.67 -11.84 -9.39
CA HIS A 479 8.45 -12.35 -10.74
C HIS A 479 7.62 -11.36 -11.59
N ARG A 480 7.60 -11.54 -12.92
CA ARG A 480 6.96 -10.59 -13.84
C ARG A 480 5.43 -10.72 -13.80
N ILE A 481 4.76 -9.73 -13.22
CA ILE A 481 3.29 -9.70 -13.05
C ILE A 481 2.66 -8.83 -14.15
N GLN A 482 1.64 -9.32 -14.85
CA GLN A 482 1.03 -8.64 -16.02
C GLN A 482 -0.44 -8.21 -15.83
N GLY A 483 -1.12 -8.66 -14.78
CA GLY A 483 -2.48 -8.20 -14.43
C GLY A 483 -2.49 -6.94 -13.57
N SER A 484 -3.58 -6.17 -13.64
CA SER A 484 -3.90 -5.14 -12.67
C SER A 484 -4.51 -5.74 -11.38
N MET A 485 -4.77 -4.89 -10.39
CA MET A 485 -5.51 -5.21 -9.16
C MET A 485 -6.69 -4.23 -8.97
N LYS A 486 -7.28 -3.76 -10.08
CA LYS A 486 -8.25 -2.64 -10.06
C LYS A 486 -9.51 -2.99 -9.25
N ARG A 487 -10.04 -4.22 -9.34
CA ARG A 487 -11.22 -4.71 -8.56
C ARG A 487 -11.01 -4.68 -7.06
N PHE A 488 -9.83 -5.14 -6.66
CA PHE A 488 -9.42 -5.12 -5.27
C PHE A 488 -9.38 -3.69 -4.77
N LEU A 489 -8.75 -2.81 -5.54
CA LEU A 489 -8.55 -1.43 -5.16
C LEU A 489 -9.84 -0.59 -5.15
N THR A 490 -10.72 -0.71 -6.15
CA THR A 490 -12.04 -0.03 -6.18
C THR A 490 -12.90 -0.41 -4.98
N LEU A 491 -13.01 -1.71 -4.70
CA LEU A 491 -13.82 -2.23 -3.61
C LEU A 491 -13.31 -1.71 -2.26
N TYR A 492 -12.01 -1.81 -1.99
CA TYR A 492 -11.46 -1.41 -0.70
C TYR A 492 -11.42 0.11 -0.53
N LEU A 493 -11.18 0.90 -1.60
CA LEU A 493 -11.33 2.38 -1.56
C LEU A 493 -12.77 2.80 -1.24
N PHE A 494 -13.77 2.13 -1.81
CA PHE A 494 -15.18 2.38 -1.48
C PHE A 494 -15.49 2.02 -0.03
N VAL A 495 -15.03 0.86 0.46
CA VAL A 495 -15.24 0.42 1.85
C VAL A 495 -14.61 1.39 2.85
N ILE A 496 -13.37 1.84 2.66
CA ILE A 496 -12.76 2.81 3.59
C ILE A 496 -13.46 4.17 3.58
N ALA A 497 -14.02 4.61 2.44
CA ALA A 497 -14.80 5.84 2.35
C ALA A 497 -16.14 5.72 3.12
N VAL A 498 -16.88 4.62 2.93
CA VAL A 498 -18.09 4.33 3.71
C VAL A 498 -17.80 4.29 5.21
N VAL A 499 -16.75 3.56 5.63
CA VAL A 499 -16.40 3.41 7.05
C VAL A 499 -15.96 4.75 7.66
N ALA A 500 -15.10 5.52 6.99
CA ALA A 500 -14.62 6.80 7.51
C ALA A 500 -15.75 7.83 7.70
N VAL A 501 -16.77 7.79 6.84
CA VAL A 501 -17.97 8.65 6.96
C VAL A 501 -18.93 8.15 8.04
N ALA A 502 -19.18 6.84 8.11
CA ALA A 502 -20.21 6.24 8.96
C ALA A 502 -19.81 6.08 10.44
N THR A 503 -18.52 6.14 10.78
CA THR A 503 -18.02 5.91 12.14
C THR A 503 -18.48 6.99 13.12
N TYR A 504 -19.40 6.66 14.02
CA TYR A 504 -19.84 7.56 15.10
C TYR A 504 -18.79 7.60 16.24
N PRO A 505 -18.61 8.69 17.00
CA PRO A 505 -19.19 10.03 16.83
C PRO A 505 -18.35 10.95 15.92
N TYR A 506 -17.11 10.58 15.61
CA TYR A 506 -16.08 11.47 15.08
C TYR A 506 -15.73 11.27 13.60
N GLY A 507 -16.32 10.30 12.92
CA GLY A 507 -16.15 10.10 11.47
C GLY A 507 -16.71 11.28 10.67
N SER A 508 -16.19 11.46 9.46
CA SER A 508 -16.31 12.72 8.72
C SER A 508 -17.74 13.13 8.39
N GLY A 509 -18.67 12.18 8.21
CA GLY A 509 -20.09 12.47 8.06
C GLY A 509 -20.75 12.97 9.34
N TRP A 510 -20.38 12.40 10.49
CA TRP A 510 -20.92 12.79 11.78
C TRP A 510 -20.41 14.15 12.23
N VAL A 511 -19.12 14.45 12.04
CA VAL A 511 -18.55 15.77 12.33
C VAL A 511 -19.18 16.84 11.44
N LEU A 512 -19.33 16.57 10.14
CA LEU A 512 -20.01 17.46 9.19
C LEU A 512 -21.46 17.77 9.62
N VAL A 513 -22.21 16.78 10.10
CA VAL A 513 -23.59 16.97 10.57
C VAL A 513 -23.65 17.72 11.90
N GLN A 514 -22.81 17.34 12.87
CA GLN A 514 -22.83 17.91 14.22
C GLN A 514 -22.45 19.40 14.21
N ILE A 515 -21.35 19.74 13.54
CA ILE A 515 -20.84 21.12 13.41
C ILE A 515 -21.64 21.89 12.35
N GLY A 516 -21.94 21.26 11.21
CA GLY A 516 -22.64 21.92 10.11
C GLY A 516 -24.11 22.26 10.40
N ALA A 517 -24.81 21.47 11.22
CA ALA A 517 -26.26 21.60 11.44
C ALA A 517 -26.69 21.92 12.89
N ASN A 518 -25.77 22.25 13.82
CA ASN A 518 -26.05 22.52 15.24
C ASN A 518 -26.78 21.38 15.98
N LYS A 519 -26.64 20.13 15.55
CA LYS A 519 -27.43 18.99 16.06
C LYS A 519 -26.55 17.81 16.48
N GLY A 520 -26.55 17.50 17.77
CA GLY A 520 -25.92 16.30 18.32
C GLY A 520 -25.46 16.51 19.76
N SER A 521 -24.98 15.42 20.38
CA SER A 521 -24.35 15.42 21.70
C SER A 521 -23.16 16.37 21.81
N LEU A 522 -22.45 16.61 20.70
CA LEU A 522 -21.36 17.58 20.67
C LEU A 522 -21.83 19.00 21.01
N ASN A 523 -22.93 19.47 20.41
CA ASN A 523 -23.45 20.82 20.67
C ASN A 523 -23.99 20.96 22.12
N SER A 524 -24.64 19.92 22.66
CA SER A 524 -25.11 19.94 24.06
C SER A 524 -23.99 19.89 25.10
N ASN A 525 -22.85 19.28 24.77
CA ASN A 525 -21.76 19.03 25.70
C ASN A 525 -20.60 20.04 25.54
N CYS A 526 -20.66 20.92 24.53
CA CYS A 526 -19.65 21.94 24.22
C CYS A 526 -20.29 23.30 23.90
N PRO A 527 -21.12 23.89 24.77
CA PRO A 527 -21.75 25.19 24.50
C PRO A 527 -20.71 26.28 24.19
N ASP A 528 -19.59 26.31 24.90
CA ASP A 528 -18.50 27.28 24.71
C ASP A 528 -17.74 27.14 23.38
N LEU A 529 -17.93 26.02 22.65
CA LEU A 529 -17.45 25.85 21.28
C LEU A 529 -18.46 26.34 20.22
N PHE A 530 -19.62 26.84 20.65
CA PHE A 530 -20.65 27.42 19.78
C PHE A 530 -21.14 28.81 20.23
N SER A 531 -20.83 29.24 21.46
CA SER A 531 -21.06 30.61 21.95
C SER A 531 -19.75 31.31 22.31
N ARG A 532 -19.39 32.37 21.58
CA ARG A 532 -18.35 33.34 21.99
C ARG A 532 -18.80 34.11 23.24
N THR A 533 -18.44 33.64 24.43
CA THR A 533 -18.50 34.44 25.67
C THR A 533 -17.25 35.34 25.74
N PRO A 534 -17.37 36.68 25.81
CA PRO A 534 -16.21 37.58 25.68
C PRO A 534 -15.14 37.43 26.78
N ASP A 535 -15.53 36.96 27.95
CA ASP A 535 -14.70 36.98 29.17
C ASP A 535 -14.05 35.62 29.51
N SER A 536 -14.23 34.58 28.67
CA SER A 536 -13.72 33.23 28.94
C SER A 536 -12.23 33.11 28.63
N ASN A 537 -11.37 33.62 29.52
CA ASN A 537 -9.91 33.41 29.50
C ASN A 537 -9.51 31.96 29.83
N GLN A 538 -10.02 30.98 29.08
CA GLN A 538 -9.60 29.58 29.13
C GLN A 538 -8.41 29.33 28.18
N THR A 539 -7.25 29.79 28.62
CA THR A 539 -5.96 29.22 28.22
C THR A 539 -5.85 27.80 28.79
N ILE A 540 -6.38 26.82 28.06
CA ILE A 540 -6.26 25.40 28.38
C ILE A 540 -4.77 25.02 28.23
N SER A 541 -4.04 25.01 29.34
CA SER A 541 -2.69 24.46 29.40
C SER A 541 -2.78 22.95 29.24
N LEU A 542 -2.39 22.43 28.08
CA LEU A 542 -2.27 20.99 27.83
C LEU A 542 -1.13 20.31 28.62
N PHE A 543 -0.32 21.11 29.36
CA PHE A 543 0.84 20.65 30.12
C PHE A 543 1.05 21.52 31.37
N ASN A 544 0.39 21.16 32.46
CA ASN A 544 0.83 21.44 33.83
C ASN A 544 1.37 20.16 34.47
#